data_AF-A0A5J6Z4Z5-F1
#
_entry.id   AF-A0A5J6Z4Z5-F1
#
_cell.length_a   1.000
_cell.length_b   1.000
_cell.length_c   1.000
_cell.angle_alpha   90.00
_cell.angle_beta   90.00
_cell.angle_gamma   90.00
#
_symmetry.space_group_name_H-M   'P 1'
#
loop_
_entity.id
_entity.type
_entity.pdbx_description
1 polymer ?
#
loop_
_entity_poly.entity_id
_entity_poly.type
_entity_poly.pdbx_seq_one_letter_code
_entity_poly.pdbx_strand_id
1 'polypeptide(L)' 'MSTDQFKNKAEDLGGKAKEGLGDATDNDSLKDEGRADQTKAGVKEKLNDAKDKVADAANKILGDAGK' A
#
# COMPACT_ATOMS: atom_id res chain seq x y z
N MET A 1 -14.01 7.57 -12.59
CA MET A 1 -12.97 6.63 -12.16
C MET A 1 -11.68 7.43 -12.01
N SER A 2 -11.17 7.60 -10.79
CA SER A 2 -9.99 8.43 -10.52
C SER A 2 -8.70 7.65 -10.81
N THR A 3 -7.63 8.35 -11.19
CA THR A 3 -6.31 7.78 -11.51
C THR A 3 -5.76 6.89 -10.39
N ASP A 4 -5.96 7.27 -9.12
CA ASP A 4 -5.59 6.46 -7.95
C ASP A 4 -6.26 5.07 -7.93
N GLN A 5 -7.57 5.01 -8.19
CA GLN A 5 -8.31 3.75 -8.19
C GLN A 5 -7.82 2.83 -9.31
N PHE A 6 -7.45 3.39 -10.46
CA PHE A 6 -6.88 2.60 -11.57
C PHE A 6 -5.47 2.10 -11.22
N LYS A 7 -4.66 2.95 -10.58
CA LYS A 7 -3.28 2.63 -10.22
C LYS A 7 -3.20 1.54 -9.13
N ASN A 8 -4.01 1.64 -8.08
CA ASN A 8 -4.13 0.57 -7.07
C ASN A 8 -4.60 -0.75 -7.70
N LYS A 9 -5.55 -0.70 -8.63
CA LYS A 9 -6.07 -1.90 -9.27
C LYS A 9 -5.07 -2.52 -10.26
N ALA A 10 -4.26 -1.69 -10.91
CA ALA A 10 -3.18 -2.13 -11.79
C ALA A 10 -2.03 -2.77 -10.99
N GLU A 11 -1.65 -2.20 -9.85
CA GLU A 11 -0.67 -2.78 -8.93
C GLU A 11 -1.16 -4.14 -8.37
N ASP A 12 -2.45 -4.26 -8.02
CA ASP A 12 -3.05 -5.52 -7.56
C ASP A 12 -3.07 -6.60 -8.66
N LEU A 13 -3.39 -6.20 -9.90
CA LEU A 13 -3.31 -7.08 -11.07
C LEU A 13 -1.88 -7.51 -11.37
N GLY A 14 -0.92 -6.60 -11.29
CA GLY A 14 0.50 -6.87 -11.51
C GLY A 14 1.07 -7.84 -10.46
N GLY A 15 0.71 -7.66 -9.19
CA GLY A 15 1.12 -8.56 -8.10
C GLY A 15 0.59 -9.97 -8.29
N LYS A 16 -0.71 -10.12 -8.62
CA LYS A 16 -1.32 -11.44 -8.91
C LYS A 16 -0.75 -12.08 -10.17
N ALA A 17 -0.44 -11.27 -11.18
CA ALA A 17 0.21 -11.76 -12.40
C ALA A 17 1.62 -12.27 -12.11
N LYS A 18 2.42 -11.56 -11.30
CA LYS A 18 3.75 -12.04 -10.86
C LYS A 18 3.64 -13.31 -10.02
N GLU A 19 2.67 -13.39 -9.13
CA GLU A 19 2.45 -14.58 -8.29
C GLU A 19 2.05 -15.79 -9.15
N GLY A 20 1.11 -15.62 -10.08
CA GLY A 20 0.68 -16.69 -10.98
C GLY A 20 1.73 -17.10 -12.02
N LEU A 21 2.50 -16.14 -12.55
CA LEU A 21 3.63 -16.45 -13.45
C LEU A 21 4.77 -17.12 -12.70
N GLY A 22 5.07 -16.70 -11.47
CA GLY A 22 6.07 -17.34 -10.63
C GLY A 22 5.70 -18.79 -10.32
N ASP A 23 4.44 -19.04 -9.97
CA ASP A 23 3.93 -20.41 -9.73
C ASP A 23 3.95 -21.26 -11.01
N ALA A 24 3.58 -20.69 -12.15
CA ALA A 24 3.57 -21.41 -13.43
C ALA A 24 4.97 -21.67 -14.02
N THR A 25 5.99 -20.91 -13.63
CA THR A 25 7.36 -21.03 -14.13
C THR A 25 8.34 -21.59 -13.10
N ASP A 26 7.85 -22.05 -11.94
CA ASP A 26 8.68 -22.49 -10.81
C ASP A 26 9.73 -21.44 -10.41
N ASN A 27 9.35 -20.16 -10.49
CA ASN A 27 10.21 -19.03 -10.18
C ASN A 27 9.76 -18.38 -8.87
N ASP A 28 10.32 -18.88 -7.76
CA ASP A 28 10.09 -18.37 -6.41
C ASP A 28 10.34 -16.87 -6.28
N SER A 29 11.26 -16.30 -7.07
CA SER A 29 11.55 -14.86 -6.99
C SER A 29 10.38 -14.00 -7.45
N LEU A 30 9.68 -14.40 -8.52
CA LEU A 30 8.50 -13.67 -9.02
C LEU A 30 7.32 -13.79 -8.04
N LYS A 31 7.16 -14.97 -7.44
CA LYS A 31 6.15 -15.23 -6.43
C LYS A 31 6.38 -14.40 -5.16
N ASP A 32 7.61 -14.38 -4.65
CA ASP A 32 7.97 -13.57 -3.50
C ASP A 32 7.87 -12.07 -3.77
N GLU A 33 8.23 -11.61 -4.97
CA GLU A 33 8.05 -10.19 -5.35
C GLU A 33 6.58 -9.77 -5.29
N GLY A 34 5.68 -10.56 -5.88
CA GLY A 34 4.24 -10.27 -5.85
C GLY A 34 3.69 -10.21 -4.44
N ARG A 35 4.07 -11.17 -3.58
CA ARG A 35 3.62 -11.26 -2.19
C ARG A 35 4.22 -10.16 -1.31
N ALA A 36 5.48 -9.81 -1.54
CA ALA A 36 6.17 -8.73 -0.85
C ALA A 36 5.58 -7.36 -1.20
N ASP A 37 5.23 -7.12 -2.47
CA ASP A 37 4.57 -5.88 -2.90
C ASP A 37 3.21 -5.70 -2.23
N GLN A 38 2.38 -6.75 -2.20
CA GLN A 38 1.09 -6.70 -1.50
C GLN A 38 1.24 -6.45 0.01
N THR A 39 2.22 -7.09 0.63
CA THR A 39 2.50 -6.91 2.06
C THR A 39 2.99 -5.49 2.36
N LYS A 40 3.92 -4.96 1.55
CA LYS A 40 4.42 -3.59 1.68
C LYS A 40 3.30 -2.58 1.48
N ALA A 41 2.45 -2.78 0.48
CA ALA A 41 1.30 -1.89 0.22
C ALA A 41 0.34 -1.86 1.43
N GLY A 42 -0.06 -3.02 1.95
CA GLY A 42 -0.94 -3.11 3.13
C GLY A 42 -0.32 -2.52 4.40
N VAL A 43 0.99 -2.69 4.60
CA VAL A 43 1.72 -2.06 5.73
C VAL A 43 1.78 -0.55 5.55
N LYS A 44 2.10 -0.07 4.34
CA LYS A 44 2.24 1.36 4.04
C LYS A 44 0.91 2.10 4.16
N GLU A 45 -0.19 1.48 3.74
CA GLU A 45 -1.53 2.02 3.90
C GLU A 45 -1.90 2.16 5.38
N LYS A 46 -1.74 1.09 6.18
CA LYS A 46 -1.97 1.13 7.63
C LYS A 46 -1.09 2.16 8.36
N LEU A 47 0.17 2.29 7.95
CA LEU A 47 1.10 3.27 8.50
C LEU A 47 0.70 4.69 8.14
N ASN A 48 0.28 4.93 6.90
CA ASN A 48 -0.23 6.24 6.49
C ASN A 48 -1.50 6.59 7.26
N ASP A 49 -2.48 5.69 7.35
CA ASP A 49 -3.70 5.91 8.13
C ASP A 49 -3.41 6.27 9.59
N ALA A 50 -2.47 5.57 10.22
CA ALA A 50 -2.05 5.85 11.59
C ALA A 50 -1.30 7.19 11.70
N LYS A 51 -0.40 7.48 10.78
CA LYS A 51 0.34 8.76 10.74
C LYS A 51 -0.61 9.94 10.52
N ASP A 52 -1.58 9.80 9.62
CA ASP A 52 -2.55 10.83 9.29
C ASP A 52 -3.40 11.16 10.52
N LYS A 53 -3.95 10.15 11.21
CA LYS A 53 -4.71 10.34 12.46
C LYS A 53 -3.90 10.99 13.58
N VAL A 54 -2.63 10.59 13.74
CA VAL A 54 -1.74 11.19 14.73
C VAL A 54 -1.39 12.62 14.37
N ALA A 55 -1.08 12.88 13.10
CA ALA A 55 -0.79 14.21 12.60
C ALA A 55 -2.01 15.13 12.73
N ASP A 56 -3.21 14.66 12.43
CA ASP A 56 -4.46 15.43 12.54
C ASP A 56 -4.77 15.76 14.01
N ALA A 57 -4.62 14.80 14.92
CA ALA A 57 -4.79 15.03 16.35
C ALA A 57 -3.74 16.00 16.92
N ALA A 58 -2.48 15.84 16.53
CA ALA A 58 -1.41 16.75 16.92
C ALA A 58 -1.64 18.16 16.37
N ASN A 59 -2.06 18.28 15.10
CA ASN A 59 -2.37 19.55 14.47
C ASN A 59 -3.57 20.23 15.12
N LYS A 60 -4.56 19.47 15.58
CA LYS A 60 -5.71 20.01 16.33
C LYS A 60 -5.27 20.54 17.71
N ILE A 61 -4.41 19.82 18.42
CA ILE A 61 -3.89 20.26 19.73
C ILE A 61 -2.95 21.47 19.58
N LEU A 62 -2.05 21.44 18.59
CA LEU A 62 -1.09 22.51 18.32
C LEU A 62 -1.77 23.76 17.72
N GLY A 63 -2.79 23.56 16.88
CA GLY A 63 -3.57 24.62 16.25
C GLY A 63 -4.49 25.36 17.24
N ASP A 64 -5.05 24.66 18.22
CA ASP A 64 -5.88 25.28 19.27
C ASP A 64 -5.03 26.04 20.31
N ALA A 65 -3.79 25.60 20.55
CA ALA A 65 -2.84 26.28 21.45
C ALA A 65 -2.17 27.54 20.85
N GLY A 66 -2.34 27.77 19.54
CA GLY A 66 -1.71 28.87 18.80
C GLY A 66 -2.59 30.11 18.54
N LYS A 67 -3.85 30.12 19.01
CA LYS A 67 -4.77 31.25 18.87
C LYS A 67 -5.07 31.93 20.21
#